data_AF-A0A9E4Z0D7-F1
#
_entry.id   AF-A0A9E4Z0D7-F1
#
_cell.length_a   1.000
_cell.length_b   1.000
_cell.length_c   1.000
_cell.angle_alpha   90.00
_cell.angle_beta   90.00
_cell.angle_gamma   90.00
#
_symmetry.space_group_name_H-M   'P 1'
#
loop_
_entity.id
_entity.type
_entity.pdbx_description
1 polymer ?
#
loop_
_entity_poly.entity_id
_entity_poly.type
_entity_poly.pdbx_seq_one_letter_code
_entity_poly.pdbx_strand_id
1 'polypeptide(L)'
;PIPRLEQEHVMERAAGHERGSLLVQYNCVNYECEPDLVEKLTEIVLDFPPYVYLAPYPTMDAKIALAAPGRLLTLENLDEAKIRKFITDNADR
;
A
#
# COMPACT_ATOMS: atom_id res chain seq x y z
N PRO A 1 -4.77 6.33 7.35
CA PRO A 1 -5.35 6.19 5.98
C PRO A 1 -5.51 7.55 5.30
N ILE A 2 -5.03 7.71 4.05
CA ILE A 2 -5.11 8.99 3.31
C ILE A 2 -6.32 9.06 2.34
N PRO A 3 -6.91 10.26 2.10
CA PRO A 3 -8.01 10.46 1.14
C PRO A 3 -7.65 10.13 -0.32
N ARG A 4 -8.64 9.75 -1.15
CA ARG A 4 -8.46 9.31 -2.56
C ARG A 4 -7.65 10.29 -3.42
N LEU A 5 -7.91 11.59 -3.32
CA LEU A 5 -7.18 12.61 -4.09
C LEU A 5 -5.69 12.67 -3.70
N GLU A 6 -5.35 12.33 -2.46
CA GLU A 6 -3.96 12.24 -2.02
C GLU A 6 -3.29 10.97 -2.55
N GLN A 7 -4.03 9.86 -2.68
CA GLN A 7 -3.53 8.60 -3.27
C GLN A 7 -3.09 8.79 -4.73
N GLU A 8 -3.91 9.48 -5.53
CA GLU A 8 -3.61 9.79 -6.94
C GLU A 8 -2.29 10.58 -7.05
N HIS A 9 -2.13 11.59 -6.20
CA HIS A 9 -0.92 12.42 -6.15
C HIS A 9 0.34 11.69 -5.63
N VAL A 10 0.20 10.57 -4.91
CA VAL A 10 1.35 9.74 -4.48
C VAL A 10 1.92 8.98 -5.67
N MET A 11 1.09 8.44 -6.57
CA MET A 11 1.55 7.69 -7.74
C MET A 11 2.08 8.57 -8.88
N GLU A 12 1.71 9.85 -8.92
CA GLU A 12 2.24 10.83 -9.88
C GLU A 12 3.69 11.28 -9.56
N ARG A 13 4.19 10.96 -8.36
CA ARG A 13 5.55 11.32 -7.94
C ARG A 13 6.55 10.31 -8.49
N ALA A 14 7.61 10.83 -9.11
CA ALA A 14 8.70 10.00 -9.61
C ALA A 14 9.42 9.26 -8.46
N ALA A 15 9.97 8.10 -8.82
CA ALA A 15 11.01 7.40 -8.06
C ALA A 15 12.09 8.39 -7.56
N GLY A 16 12.32 8.46 -6.24
CA GLY A 16 13.26 9.41 -5.61
C GLY A 16 12.66 10.74 -5.08
N HIS A 17 11.34 10.92 -5.06
CA HIS A 17 10.71 12.10 -4.46
C HIS A 17 10.68 12.00 -2.92
N GLU A 18 11.00 13.09 -2.20
CA GLU A 18 11.05 13.14 -0.72
C GLU A 18 9.72 12.77 -0.01
N ARG A 19 8.62 12.74 -0.78
CA ARG A 19 7.27 12.34 -0.37
C ARG A 19 6.84 11.16 -1.23
N GLY A 20 6.36 10.10 -0.58
CA GLY A 20 6.38 8.72 -1.07
C GLY A 20 5.90 8.37 -2.46
N SER A 21 6.36 7.19 -2.87
CA SER A 21 6.16 6.52 -4.15
C SER A 21 5.46 5.16 -4.01
N LEU A 22 5.13 4.71 -2.79
CA LEU A 22 4.52 3.41 -2.52
C LEU A 22 3.16 3.55 -1.85
N LEU A 23 2.16 2.82 -2.37
CA LEU A 23 0.84 2.69 -1.78
C LEU A 23 0.60 1.24 -1.37
N VAL A 24 0.11 1.07 -0.15
CA VAL A 24 -0.51 -0.16 0.33
C VAL A 24 -2.01 0.12 0.39
N GLN A 25 -2.77 -0.58 -0.41
CA GLN A 25 -4.21 -0.40 -0.56
C GLN A 25 -4.96 -1.63 -0.08
N TYR A 26 -6.15 -1.44 0.49
CA TYR A 26 -7.00 -2.53 0.97
C TYR A 26 -8.48 -2.32 0.61
N ASN A 27 -9.21 -3.41 0.39
CA ASN A 27 -10.63 -3.40 0.07
C ASN A 27 -11.39 -4.35 1.00
N CYS A 28 -12.02 -3.76 2.02
CA CYS A 28 -12.90 -4.48 2.94
C CYS A 28 -14.39 -4.30 2.62
N VAL A 29 -14.71 -3.72 1.46
CA VAL A 29 -16.10 -3.55 1.00
C VAL A 29 -16.52 -4.75 0.14
N ASN A 30 -15.64 -5.17 -0.78
CA ASN A 30 -15.92 -6.31 -1.65
C ASN A 30 -15.36 -7.64 -1.13
N TYR A 31 -14.42 -7.59 -0.17
CA TYR A 31 -13.77 -8.76 0.41
C TYR A 31 -13.92 -8.77 1.93
N GLU A 32 -14.00 -9.97 2.49
CA GLU A 32 -13.99 -10.16 3.93
C GLU A 32 -12.58 -9.86 4.48
N CYS A 33 -12.51 -8.88 5.38
CA CYS A 33 -11.28 -8.50 6.07
C CYS A 33 -11.34 -8.96 7.52
N GLU A 34 -10.20 -9.46 7.98
CA GLU A 34 -9.96 -9.73 9.38
C GLU A 34 -10.03 -8.42 10.19
N PRO A 35 -10.54 -8.46 11.44
CA PRO A 35 -10.76 -7.26 12.24
C PRO A 35 -9.45 -6.48 12.52
N ASP A 36 -8.32 -7.17 12.51
CA ASP A 36 -6.98 -6.65 12.75
C ASP A 36 -6.19 -6.35 11.46
N LEU A 37 -6.78 -6.53 10.27
CA LEU A 37 -6.07 -6.36 9.00
C LEU A 37 -5.51 -4.94 8.83
N VAL A 38 -6.35 -3.94 9.07
CA VAL A 38 -5.97 -2.52 8.91
C VAL A 38 -4.91 -2.11 9.94
N GLU A 39 -5.01 -2.64 11.16
CA GLU A 39 -4.03 -2.42 12.23
C GLU A 39 -2.67 -2.98 11.85
N LYS A 40 -2.61 -4.25 11.44
CA LYS A 40 -1.35 -4.89 10.99
C LYS A 40 -0.74 -4.20 9.78
N LEU A 41 -1.55 -3.81 8.79
CA LEU A 41 -1.05 -3.04 7.64
C LEU A 41 -0.49 -1.68 8.08
N THR A 42 -1.11 -1.05 9.09
CA THR A 42 -0.63 0.22 9.64
C THR A 42 0.72 0.04 10.32
N GLU A 43 0.88 -0.99 11.14
CA GLU A 43 2.17 -1.31 11.79
C GLU A 43 3.27 -1.53 10.75
N ILE A 44 3.00 -2.32 9.70
CA ILE A 44 3.98 -2.56 8.64
C ILE A 44 4.37 -1.26 7.95
N VAL A 45 3.41 -0.40 7.59
CA VAL A 45 3.69 0.85 6.89
C VAL A 45 4.45 1.85 7.77
N LEU A 46 4.21 1.87 9.09
CA LEU A 46 4.93 2.74 10.04
C LEU A 46 6.43 2.41 10.17
N ASP A 47 6.81 1.16 9.92
CA ASP A 47 8.22 0.74 9.89
C ASP A 47 9.00 1.33 8.70
N PHE A 48 8.30 1.89 7.71
CA PHE A 48 8.90 2.52 6.54
C PHE A 48 8.67 4.05 6.59
N PRO A 49 9.69 4.86 6.95
CA PRO A 49 9.58 6.32 6.96
C PRO A 49 9.26 6.87 5.55
N PRO A 50 8.92 8.16 5.39
CA PRO A 50 7.65 8.73 4.88
C PRO A 50 7.31 8.48 3.39
N TYR A 51 7.67 7.32 2.85
CA TYR A 51 7.49 6.99 1.44
C TYR A 51 6.42 5.92 1.14
N VAL A 52 5.84 5.31 2.18
CA VAL A 52 4.77 4.31 2.06
C VAL A 52 3.48 4.86 2.68
N TYR A 53 2.36 4.74 1.97
CA TYR A 53 1.06 5.18 2.45
C TYR A 53 0.05 4.03 2.47
N LEU A 54 -0.67 3.90 3.58
CA LEU A 54 -1.81 2.99 3.70
C LEU A 54 -3.11 3.70 3.30
N ALA A 55 -3.91 3.09 2.44
CA ALA A 55 -5.15 3.71 1.96
C ALA A 55 -6.27 2.70 1.63
N PRO A 56 -7.55 2.98 1.95
CA PRO A 56 -8.65 2.15 1.48
C PRO A 56 -8.89 2.38 -0.01
N TYR A 57 -9.17 1.30 -0.75
CA TYR A 57 -9.59 1.37 -2.15
C TYR A 57 -10.76 0.40 -2.45
N PRO A 58 -12.00 0.79 -2.10
CA PRO A 58 -13.18 -0.08 -2.20
C PRO A 58 -13.53 -0.56 -3.61
N THR A 59 -13.10 0.14 -4.66
CA THR A 59 -13.43 -0.18 -6.05
C THR A 59 -12.38 -1.05 -6.73
N MET A 60 -11.32 -1.46 -6.02
CA MET A 60 -10.28 -2.33 -6.59
C MET A 60 -10.70 -3.79 -6.60
N ASP A 61 -10.27 -4.53 -7.62
CA ASP A 61 -10.52 -5.97 -7.80
C ASP A 61 -9.46 -6.84 -7.08
N ALA A 62 -9.15 -6.47 -5.84
CA ALA A 62 -8.23 -7.20 -4.97
C ALA A 62 -8.55 -6.88 -3.50
N LYS A 63 -8.22 -7.80 -2.58
CA LYS A 63 -8.33 -7.53 -1.12
C LYS A 63 -7.23 -6.60 -0.63
N ILE A 64 -5.98 -6.84 -1.04
CA ILE A 64 -4.82 -6.00 -0.72
C ILE A 64 -4.03 -5.78 -2.02
N ALA A 65 -3.60 -4.54 -2.27
CA ALA A 65 -2.79 -4.19 -3.42
C ALA A 65 -1.64 -3.25 -3.02
N LEU A 66 -0.43 -3.58 -3.44
CA LEU A 66 0.75 -2.75 -3.26
C LEU A 66 1.15 -2.18 -4.61
N ALA A 67 1.25 -0.86 -4.70
CA ALA A 67 1.59 -0.15 -5.93
C ALA A 67 2.87 0.66 -5.72
N ALA A 68 3.77 0.52 -6.68
CA ALA A 68 4.98 1.33 -6.84
C ALA A 68 5.11 1.69 -8.33
N PRO A 69 5.96 2.66 -8.72
CA PRO A 69 6.12 3.03 -10.12
C PRO A 69 6.44 1.81 -11.02
N GLY A 70 5.54 1.50 -11.95
CA GLY A 70 5.66 0.37 -12.87
C GLY A 70 5.51 -1.03 -12.24
N ARG A 71 5.03 -1.13 -10.99
CA ARG A 71 4.86 -2.40 -10.26
C ARG A 71 3.54 -2.44 -9.49
N LEU A 72 2.90 -3.60 -9.55
CA LEU A 72 1.69 -3.92 -8.80
C LEU A 72 1.83 -5.31 -8.21
N LEU A 73 1.50 -5.47 -6.93
CA LEU A 73 1.39 -6.76 -6.25
C LEU A 73 0.01 -6.83 -5.60
N THR A 74 -0.77 -7.85 -5.92
CA THR A 74 -2.06 -8.11 -5.27
C THR A 74 -1.96 -9.33 -4.35
N LEU A 75 -2.64 -9.28 -3.22
CA LEU A 75 -2.69 -10.36 -2.23
C LEU A 75 -4.14 -10.59 -1.80
N GLU A 76 -4.53 -11.86 -1.72
CA GLU A 76 -5.84 -12.27 -1.20
C GLU A 76 -5.87 -12.41 0.32
N ASN A 77 -4.70 -12.50 0.96
CA ASN A 77 -4.54 -12.61 2.41
C ASN A 77 -3.35 -11.77 2.86
N LEU A 78 -3.33 -11.36 4.12
CA LEU A 78 -2.20 -10.65 4.69
C LEU A 78 -0.95 -11.54 4.69
N ASP A 79 0.07 -11.14 3.95
CA ASP A 79 1.38 -11.78 3.91
C ASP A 79 2.44 -10.72 4.20
N GLU A 80 2.75 -10.56 5.48
CA GLU A 80 3.67 -9.53 5.96
C GLU A 80 5.05 -9.63 5.30
N ALA A 81 5.56 -10.86 5.11
CA ALA A 81 6.85 -11.09 4.48
C ALA A 81 6.87 -10.60 3.03
N LYS A 82 5.82 -10.88 2.25
CA LYS A 82 5.71 -10.36 0.88
C LYS A 82 5.52 -8.85 0.83
N ILE A 83 4.73 -8.28 1.73
CA ILE A 83 4.49 -6.84 1.81
C ILE A 83 5.80 -6.10 2.08
N ARG A 84 6.52 -6.49 3.14
CA ARG A 84 7.81 -5.90 3.50
C ARG A 84 8.82 -6.06 2.37
N LYS A 85 8.90 -7.26 1.77
CA LYS A 85 9.78 -7.51 0.63
C LYS A 85 9.47 -6.60 -0.56
N PHE A 86 8.21 -6.43 -0.92
CA PHE A 86 7.81 -5.55 -2.02
C PHE A 86 8.17 -4.09 -1.73
N ILE A 87 7.96 -3.62 -0.51
CA ILE A 87 8.33 -2.26 -0.10
C ILE A 87 9.85 -2.08 -0.21
N THR A 88 10.64 -2.97 0.41
CA THR A 88 12.11 -2.88 0.37
C THR A 88 12.66 -2.99 -1.05
N ASP A 89 12.15 -3.90 -1.88
CA ASP A 89 12.61 -4.09 -3.27
C ASP A 89 12.32 -2.88 -4.19
N ASN A 90 11.46 -1.95 -3.75
CA ASN A 90 11.05 -0.76 -4.52
C ASN A 90 11.28 0.57 -3.77
N ALA A 91 11.94 0.56 -2.61
CA ALA A 91 12.20 1.77 -1.82
C ALA A 91 13.27 2.68 -2.44
N ASP A 92 14.31 2.10 -3.07
CA ASP A 92 15.47 2.81 -3.64
C ASP A 92 15.40 3.01 -5.16
N ARG A 93 14.23 2.80 -5.77
CA ARG A 93 14.05 2.89 -7.21
C ARG A 93 13.71 4.27 -7.71
#